data_AF-A3TPT0-F1
#
_entry.id   AF-A3TPT0-F1
#
_cell.length_a   1.000
_cell.length_b   1.000
_cell.length_c   1.000
_cell.angle_alpha   90.00
_cell.angle_beta   90.00
_cell.angle_gamma   90.00
#
_symmetry.space_group_name_H-M   'P 1'
#
loop_
_entity.id
_entity.type
_entity.pdbx_description
1 polymer ?
#
loop_
_entity_poly.entity_id
_entity_poly.type
_entity_poly.pdbx_seq_one_letter_code
_entity_poly.pdbx_strand_id
1 'polypeptide(L)'
;MAAMITDPFDTGPTGTFRTLCRNYPDETVFRGADGFRSLWGPIFYRGRANGTARLLVIGQDPAQTEAVTRRCLSGQAGRRVQGFVEKLGYTKSYLMINAFLYGIFNQSMALPHLNDPEIAAYRNQWLEAAFAKGRIETVVTFGTPAFNAWTAFKATPAGAAAAATVQFHKALHPTADKPNGPISRKDLLDNWNVALQALHPTLAHPDVVMPLVPYGSDFTVAELPEIPSRDLPFGFPAWMRNTDFWASLPTATPGTERANISIEVP
;
A
#
# COMPACT_ATOMS: atom_id res chain seq x y z
N MET A 1 -19.47 -17.55 -30.44
CA MET A 1 -19.10 -18.08 -29.12
C MET A 1 -18.77 -16.89 -28.23
N ALA A 2 -19.36 -16.79 -27.04
CA ALA A 2 -18.95 -15.77 -26.08
C ALA A 2 -17.53 -16.10 -25.58
N ALA A 3 -16.63 -15.13 -25.55
CA ALA A 3 -15.29 -15.31 -25.04
C ALA A 3 -15.36 -15.60 -23.54
N MET A 4 -14.87 -16.77 -23.11
CA MET A 4 -14.62 -17.04 -21.69
C MET A 4 -13.43 -16.17 -21.25
N ILE A 5 -13.63 -15.34 -20.24
CA ILE A 5 -12.57 -14.54 -19.63
C ILE A 5 -11.92 -15.37 -18.53
N THR A 6 -10.61 -15.57 -18.60
CA THR A 6 -9.81 -16.15 -17.52
C THR A 6 -9.09 -15.02 -16.80
N ASP A 7 -9.66 -14.54 -15.69
CA ASP A 7 -9.08 -13.46 -14.89
C ASP A 7 -8.46 -14.04 -13.59
N PRO A 8 -7.15 -13.88 -13.34
CA PRO A 8 -6.56 -14.31 -12.08
C PRO A 8 -7.09 -13.46 -10.92
N PHE A 9 -7.10 -14.03 -9.72
CA PHE A 9 -7.50 -13.34 -8.50
C PHE A 9 -6.58 -13.72 -7.34
N ASP A 10 -6.60 -12.89 -6.29
CA ASP A 10 -5.91 -13.19 -5.03
C ASP A 10 -6.76 -14.15 -4.18
N THR A 11 -6.26 -15.36 -3.98
CA THR A 11 -6.88 -16.39 -3.13
C THR A 11 -6.80 -16.08 -1.63
N GLY A 12 -6.07 -15.02 -1.25
CA GLY A 12 -5.86 -14.62 0.14
C GLY A 12 -4.48 -15.03 0.68
N PRO A 13 -4.18 -14.63 1.92
CA PRO A 13 -2.88 -14.86 2.54
C PRO A 13 -2.71 -16.33 2.92
N THR A 14 -1.45 -16.78 2.96
CA THR A 14 -1.06 -18.13 3.37
C THR A 14 -0.07 -18.11 4.54
N GLY A 15 0.13 -19.26 5.20
CA GLY A 15 1.10 -19.39 6.29
C GLY A 15 0.89 -18.37 7.42
N THR A 16 1.98 -17.75 7.89
CA THR A 16 1.97 -16.76 8.97
C THR A 16 1.05 -15.58 8.68
N PHE A 17 1.02 -15.08 7.43
CA PHE A 17 0.10 -13.99 7.07
C PHE A 17 -1.36 -14.35 7.29
N ARG A 18 -1.75 -15.59 7.00
CA ARG A 18 -3.11 -16.08 7.27
C ARG A 18 -3.44 -16.06 8.76
N THR A 19 -2.48 -16.46 9.60
CA THR A 19 -2.63 -16.41 11.06
C THR A 19 -2.76 -14.97 11.54
N LEU A 20 -1.95 -14.05 11.01
CA LEU A 20 -2.03 -12.62 11.36
C LEU A 20 -3.38 -12.01 10.96
N CYS A 21 -3.94 -12.37 9.80
CA CYS A 21 -5.28 -11.94 9.41
C CYS A 21 -6.40 -12.48 10.30
N ARG A 22 -6.17 -13.56 11.06
CA ARG A 22 -7.13 -14.08 12.05
C ARG A 22 -6.97 -13.43 13.42
N ASN A 23 -5.73 -13.04 13.75
CA ASN A 23 -5.35 -12.55 15.06
C ASN A 23 -4.88 -11.10 14.94
N TYR A 24 -5.81 -10.18 14.73
CA TYR A 24 -5.49 -8.76 14.53
C TYR A 24 -5.97 -7.90 15.71
N PRO A 25 -5.25 -6.79 16.01
CA PRO A 25 -5.71 -5.80 16.97
C PRO A 25 -6.99 -5.12 16.48
N ASP A 26 -8.01 -5.10 17.32
CA ASP A 26 -9.30 -4.47 17.03
C ASP A 26 -9.30 -2.97 17.39
N GLU A 27 -10.51 -2.41 17.50
CA GLU A 27 -10.70 -1.00 17.81
C GLU A 27 -10.34 -0.60 19.24
N THR A 28 -10.21 -1.55 20.17
CA THR A 28 -9.75 -1.28 21.53
C THR A 28 -8.28 -0.85 21.55
N VAL A 29 -7.47 -1.43 20.67
CA VAL A 29 -6.05 -1.07 20.47
C VAL A 29 -5.93 0.20 19.63
N PHE A 30 -6.66 0.28 18.52
CA PHE A 30 -6.58 1.43 17.60
C PHE A 30 -7.37 2.65 18.07
N ARG A 31 -8.00 2.62 19.25
CA ARG A 31 -8.78 3.74 19.82
C ARG A 31 -9.72 4.34 18.78
N GLY A 32 -10.51 3.47 18.14
CA GLY A 32 -11.21 3.73 16.87
C GLY A 32 -12.01 5.04 16.81
N ALA A 33 -12.54 5.53 17.93
CA ALA A 33 -13.31 6.77 17.98
C ALA A 33 -12.47 8.06 17.84
N ASP A 34 -11.17 8.01 18.14
CA ASP A 34 -10.35 9.22 18.28
C ASP A 34 -9.65 9.61 16.97
N GLY A 35 -9.12 8.62 16.24
CA GLY A 35 -8.31 8.88 15.04
C GLY A 35 -8.56 7.98 13.84
N PHE A 36 -9.23 6.83 14.00
CA PHE A 36 -9.27 5.78 12.99
C PHE A 36 -10.70 5.46 12.50
N ARG A 37 -10.80 4.65 11.45
CA ARG A 37 -12.05 4.19 10.84
C ARG A 37 -12.23 2.69 11.09
N SER A 38 -12.20 2.29 12.37
CA SER A 38 -12.23 0.87 12.76
C SER A 38 -13.49 0.12 12.34
N LEU A 39 -14.62 0.84 12.18
CA LEU A 39 -15.90 0.29 11.73
C LEU A 39 -15.83 -0.46 10.40
N TRP A 40 -14.88 -0.09 9.54
CA TRP A 40 -14.68 -0.75 8.25
C TRP A 40 -13.80 -1.99 8.34
N GLY A 41 -13.31 -2.34 9.52
CA GLY A 41 -12.40 -3.45 9.73
C GLY A 41 -10.99 -3.20 9.19
N PRO A 42 -10.08 -4.15 9.44
CA PRO A 42 -8.69 -4.06 9.00
C PRO A 42 -8.53 -4.26 7.48
N ILE A 43 -7.60 -3.54 6.87
CA ILE A 43 -7.13 -3.79 5.50
C ILE A 43 -5.65 -4.16 5.54
N PHE A 44 -5.37 -5.45 5.32
CA PHE A 44 -4.08 -6.04 5.65
C PHE A 44 -2.97 -5.79 4.63
N TYR A 45 -3.21 -6.12 3.35
CA TYR A 45 -2.16 -6.12 2.34
C TYR A 45 -2.72 -5.99 0.90
N ARG A 46 -1.82 -5.89 -0.08
CA ARG A 46 -2.06 -6.13 -1.51
C ARG A 46 -0.84 -6.84 -2.12
N GLY A 47 -1.05 -7.76 -3.07
CA GLY A 47 0.04 -8.51 -3.72
C GLY A 47 0.32 -9.87 -3.09
N ARG A 48 1.59 -10.25 -2.89
CA ARG A 48 2.01 -11.63 -2.59
C ARG A 48 2.25 -11.90 -1.10
N ALA A 49 1.16 -12.09 -0.34
CA ALA A 49 1.19 -12.59 1.05
C ALA A 49 1.36 -14.13 1.13
N ASN A 50 2.29 -14.66 0.34
CA ASN A 50 2.64 -16.09 0.28
C ASN A 50 4.17 -16.33 0.29
N GLY A 51 4.95 -15.27 0.51
CA GLY A 51 6.40 -15.33 0.60
C GLY A 51 7.13 -15.32 -0.75
N THR A 52 6.46 -15.06 -1.88
CA THR A 52 7.12 -14.97 -3.20
C THR A 52 7.53 -13.55 -3.58
N ALA A 53 7.14 -12.53 -2.82
CA ALA A 53 7.50 -11.13 -3.08
C ALA A 53 9.02 -10.92 -3.07
N ARG A 54 9.47 -9.97 -3.90
CA ARG A 54 10.84 -9.47 -4.01
C ARG A 54 10.92 -8.00 -3.59
N LEU A 55 9.85 -7.23 -3.84
CA LEU A 55 9.69 -5.86 -3.40
C LEU A 55 8.68 -5.79 -2.24
N LEU A 56 9.03 -5.07 -1.16
CA LEU A 56 8.11 -4.67 -0.11
C LEU A 56 7.77 -3.17 -0.25
N VAL A 57 6.49 -2.86 -0.31
CA VAL A 57 5.97 -1.49 -0.28
C VAL A 57 5.27 -1.25 1.05
N ILE A 58 5.59 -0.11 1.69
CA ILE A 58 4.94 0.33 2.92
C ILE A 58 4.22 1.65 2.63
N GLY A 59 2.89 1.62 2.66
CA GLY A 59 2.01 2.78 2.62
C GLY A 59 1.66 3.30 4.02
N GLN A 60 0.75 4.27 4.08
CA GLN A 60 0.35 4.91 5.33
C GLN A 60 -0.85 4.20 5.99
N ASP A 61 -2.02 4.30 5.38
CA ASP A 61 -3.30 3.81 5.87
C ASP A 61 -4.26 3.57 4.69
N PRO A 62 -5.27 2.70 4.83
CA PRO A 62 -6.28 2.48 3.78
C PRO A 62 -7.35 3.58 3.76
N ALA A 63 -8.01 3.78 2.62
CA ALA A 63 -9.12 4.72 2.47
C ALA A 63 -10.42 4.00 2.05
N GLN A 64 -11.40 4.74 1.53
CA GLN A 64 -12.73 4.22 1.20
C GLN A 64 -12.73 3.18 0.08
N THR A 65 -11.83 3.31 -0.92
CA THR A 65 -11.68 2.29 -1.97
C THR A 65 -11.18 0.98 -1.37
N GLU A 66 -10.16 1.05 -0.52
CA GLU A 66 -9.57 -0.09 0.17
C GLU A 66 -10.56 -0.77 1.13
N ALA A 67 -11.45 0.01 1.75
CA ALA A 67 -12.52 -0.52 2.59
C ALA A 67 -13.54 -1.36 1.80
N VAL A 68 -13.70 -1.13 0.49
CA VAL A 68 -14.54 -1.98 -0.37
C VAL A 68 -13.73 -3.13 -0.96
N THR A 69 -12.55 -2.87 -1.51
CA THR A 69 -11.72 -3.89 -2.19
C THR A 69 -11.05 -4.87 -1.24
N ARG A 70 -10.92 -4.51 0.04
CA ARG A 70 -10.22 -5.29 1.08
C ARG A 70 -8.75 -5.51 0.77
N ARG A 71 -8.14 -4.63 -0.03
CA ARG A 71 -6.73 -4.63 -0.39
C ARG A 71 -6.18 -3.22 -0.33
N CYS A 72 -5.07 -3.02 0.38
CA CYS A 72 -4.50 -1.69 0.56
C CYS A 72 -4.00 -1.11 -0.78
N LEU A 73 -3.87 0.22 -0.87
CA LEU A 73 -3.39 0.88 -2.08
C LEU A 73 -4.15 0.40 -3.32
N SER A 74 -5.47 0.42 -3.33
CA SER A 74 -6.29 0.01 -4.48
C SER A 74 -7.02 1.17 -5.15
N GLY A 75 -7.01 2.36 -4.55
CA GLY A 75 -7.46 3.59 -5.20
C GLY A 75 -6.37 4.32 -5.99
N GLN A 76 -6.54 5.63 -6.16
CA GLN A 76 -5.63 6.50 -6.93
C GLN A 76 -4.17 6.38 -6.49
N ALA A 77 -3.90 6.42 -5.18
CA ALA A 77 -2.55 6.25 -4.65
C ALA A 77 -1.93 4.91 -5.09
N GLY A 78 -2.75 3.87 -5.10
CA GLY A 78 -2.39 2.53 -5.52
C GLY A 78 -2.00 2.39 -6.97
N ARG A 79 -2.66 3.12 -7.88
CA ARG A 79 -2.32 3.12 -9.32
C ARG A 79 -1.04 3.87 -9.60
N ARG A 80 -0.80 5.00 -8.93
CA ARG A 80 0.48 5.70 -8.99
C ARG A 80 1.63 4.83 -8.48
N VAL A 81 1.43 4.16 -7.34
CA VAL A 81 2.40 3.18 -6.82
C VAL A 81 2.58 2.00 -7.78
N GLN A 82 1.51 1.53 -8.44
CA GLN A 82 1.60 0.47 -9.44
C GLN A 82 2.53 0.88 -10.60
N GLY A 83 2.36 2.09 -11.15
CA GLY A 83 3.27 2.61 -12.18
C GLY A 83 4.73 2.71 -11.69
N PHE A 84 4.94 3.11 -10.44
CA PHE A 84 6.28 3.16 -9.84
C PHE A 84 6.93 1.77 -9.74
N VAL A 85 6.22 0.76 -9.24
CA VAL A 85 6.79 -0.58 -9.08
C VAL A 85 7.00 -1.26 -10.44
N GLU A 86 6.18 -0.95 -11.45
CA GLU A 86 6.34 -1.44 -12.81
C GLU A 86 7.54 -0.80 -13.52
N LYS A 87 7.87 0.47 -13.25
CA LYS A 87 9.13 1.08 -13.71
C LYS A 87 10.38 0.41 -13.13
N LEU A 88 10.26 -0.22 -11.95
CA LEU A 88 11.31 -1.08 -11.38
C LEU A 88 11.22 -2.53 -11.89
N GLY A 89 10.31 -2.84 -12.81
CA GLY A 89 10.17 -4.18 -13.38
C GLY A 89 9.43 -5.18 -12.48
N TYR A 90 8.81 -4.75 -11.39
CA TYR A 90 8.00 -5.61 -10.51
C TYR A 90 6.54 -5.60 -10.95
N THR A 91 6.18 -6.49 -11.88
CA THR A 91 4.79 -6.62 -12.34
C THR A 91 3.93 -7.42 -11.37
N LYS A 92 4.49 -8.39 -10.64
CA LYS A 92 3.72 -9.27 -9.74
C LYS A 92 4.44 -9.61 -8.44
N SER A 93 5.76 -9.48 -8.37
CA SER A 93 6.59 -9.91 -7.25
C SER A 93 6.74 -8.83 -6.18
N TYR A 94 5.62 -8.27 -5.73
CA TYR A 94 5.57 -7.30 -4.64
C TYR A 94 4.58 -7.72 -3.56
N LEU A 95 4.84 -7.25 -2.34
CA LEU A 95 3.91 -7.23 -1.22
C LEU A 95 3.76 -5.78 -0.77
N MET A 96 2.53 -5.32 -0.60
CA MET A 96 2.22 -4.00 -0.07
C MET A 96 1.49 -4.14 1.26
N ILE A 97 1.92 -3.37 2.25
CA ILE A 97 1.30 -3.25 3.57
C ILE A 97 1.22 -1.77 3.95
N ASN A 98 0.46 -1.43 4.98
CA ASN A 98 0.38 -0.07 5.51
C ASN A 98 1.02 0.04 6.90
N ALA A 99 1.41 1.25 7.27
CA ALA A 99 1.86 1.59 8.62
C ALA A 99 0.75 1.42 9.67
N PHE A 100 -0.50 1.69 9.27
CA PHE A 100 -1.70 1.42 10.04
C PHE A 100 -2.65 0.48 9.30
N LEU A 101 -3.30 -0.39 10.07
CA LEU A 101 -4.22 -1.41 9.55
C LEU A 101 -5.60 -0.84 9.20
N TYR A 102 -5.99 0.24 9.88
CA TYR A 102 -7.27 0.91 9.73
C TYR A 102 -7.09 2.28 9.10
N GLY A 103 -8.08 2.73 8.34
CA GLY A 103 -8.04 4.02 7.69
C GLY A 103 -8.07 5.15 8.71
N ILE A 104 -7.40 6.26 8.41
CA ILE A 104 -7.36 7.43 9.29
C ILE A 104 -8.63 8.25 9.09
N PHE A 105 -9.29 8.59 10.20
CA PHE A 105 -10.35 9.59 10.26
C PHE A 105 -9.77 10.98 10.53
N ASN A 106 -8.85 11.09 11.49
CA ASN A 106 -8.20 12.35 11.87
C ASN A 106 -6.69 12.13 12.08
N GLN A 107 -5.87 12.76 11.24
CA GLN A 107 -4.41 12.58 11.28
C GLN A 107 -3.79 13.04 12.60
N SER A 108 -4.23 14.17 13.15
CA SER A 108 -3.68 14.72 14.40
C SER A 108 -3.90 13.79 15.59
N MET A 109 -4.97 12.99 15.53
CA MET A 109 -5.30 12.00 16.56
C MET A 109 -4.69 10.63 16.26
N ALA A 110 -4.59 10.21 15.00
CA ALA A 110 -4.08 8.90 14.63
C ALA A 110 -2.55 8.80 14.63
N LEU A 111 -1.86 9.80 14.07
CA LEU A 111 -0.40 9.75 13.87
C LEU A 111 0.42 9.61 15.17
N PRO A 112 0.02 10.21 16.32
CA PRO A 112 0.70 9.98 17.59
C PRO A 112 0.77 8.49 18.00
N HIS A 113 -0.20 7.68 17.58
CA HIS A 113 -0.30 6.26 17.93
C HIS A 113 0.55 5.33 17.05
N LEU A 114 1.34 5.85 16.10
CA LEU A 114 2.15 5.03 15.18
C LEU A 114 3.07 4.01 15.88
N ASN A 115 3.57 4.40 17.05
CA ASN A 115 4.51 3.65 17.87
C ASN A 115 3.89 3.13 19.17
N ASP A 116 2.55 3.16 19.30
CA ASP A 116 1.88 2.47 20.41
C ASP A 116 2.30 0.99 20.39
N PRO A 117 2.69 0.40 21.54
CA PRO A 117 3.36 -0.89 21.56
C PRO A 117 2.62 -2.01 20.82
N GLU A 118 1.30 -2.10 20.97
CA GLU A 118 0.48 -3.15 20.35
C GLU A 118 0.32 -2.95 18.84
N ILE A 119 0.19 -1.70 18.37
CA ILE A 119 0.15 -1.35 16.95
C ILE A 119 1.49 -1.67 16.29
N ALA A 120 2.59 -1.23 16.91
CA ALA A 120 3.94 -1.47 16.43
C ALA A 120 4.28 -2.97 16.43
N ALA A 121 3.94 -3.71 17.49
CA ALA A 121 4.17 -5.14 17.59
C ALA A 121 3.46 -5.92 16.48
N TYR A 122 2.17 -5.63 16.24
CA TYR A 122 1.43 -6.31 15.18
C TYR A 122 1.99 -5.99 13.77
N ARG A 123 2.33 -4.72 13.50
CA ARG A 123 2.98 -4.34 12.25
C ARG A 123 4.35 -5.01 12.07
N ASN A 124 5.13 -5.13 13.15
CA ASN A 124 6.43 -5.81 13.11
C ASN A 124 6.27 -7.31 12.78
N GLN A 125 5.22 -7.98 13.29
CA GLN A 125 4.93 -9.37 12.90
C GLN A 125 4.65 -9.52 11.39
N TRP A 126 3.96 -8.55 10.77
CA TRP A 126 3.77 -8.53 9.32
C TRP A 126 5.09 -8.33 8.56
N LEU A 127 5.96 -7.44 9.05
CA LEU A 127 7.28 -7.21 8.47
C LEU A 127 8.16 -8.45 8.60
N GLU A 128 8.25 -9.06 9.78
CA GLU A 128 8.98 -10.31 10.01
C GLU A 128 8.48 -11.44 9.11
N ALA A 129 7.16 -11.58 8.95
CA ALA A 129 6.57 -12.56 8.04
C ALA A 129 6.96 -12.31 6.57
N ALA A 130 7.12 -11.05 6.15
CA ALA A 130 7.61 -10.69 4.81
C ALA A 130 9.07 -11.09 4.60
N PHE A 131 9.92 -10.93 5.62
CA PHE A 131 11.34 -11.26 5.56
C PHE A 131 11.65 -12.75 5.83
N ALA A 132 10.73 -13.51 6.41
CA ALA A 132 10.96 -14.90 6.83
C ALA A 132 11.42 -15.86 5.71
N LYS A 133 11.13 -15.55 4.44
CA LYS A 133 11.59 -16.36 3.29
C LYS A 133 12.92 -15.89 2.70
N GLY A 134 13.48 -14.77 3.15
CA GLY A 134 14.74 -14.23 2.64
C GLY A 134 14.68 -13.82 1.17
N ARG A 135 13.50 -13.45 0.67
CA ARG A 135 13.29 -13.13 -0.76
C ARG A 135 13.12 -11.65 -1.06
N ILE A 136 12.75 -10.84 -0.07
CA ILE A 136 12.65 -9.40 -0.23
C ILE A 136 14.07 -8.85 -0.43
N GLU A 137 14.24 -8.06 -1.48
CA GLU A 137 15.51 -7.45 -1.89
C GLU A 137 15.44 -5.93 -1.83
N THR A 138 14.22 -5.37 -1.89
CA THR A 138 14.00 -3.93 -1.92
C THR A 138 12.80 -3.56 -1.06
N VAL A 139 12.93 -2.43 -0.34
CA VAL A 139 11.86 -1.82 0.45
C VAL A 139 11.65 -0.38 0.00
N VAL A 140 10.40 -0.01 -0.28
CA VAL A 140 10.03 1.39 -0.57
C VAL A 140 8.93 1.83 0.36
N THR A 141 9.16 2.92 1.09
CA THR A 141 8.15 3.55 1.94
C THR A 141 7.60 4.78 1.25
N PHE A 142 6.28 4.96 1.24
CA PHE A 142 5.63 6.15 0.68
C PHE A 142 5.04 7.03 1.79
N GLY A 143 5.66 8.20 2.00
CA GLY A 143 5.25 9.17 3.02
C GLY A 143 5.97 9.00 4.36
N THR A 144 5.81 10.01 5.22
CA THR A 144 6.52 10.08 6.52
C THR A 144 6.09 9.01 7.51
N PRO A 145 4.78 8.68 7.70
CA PRO A 145 4.42 7.62 8.64
C PRO A 145 4.93 6.23 8.22
N ALA A 146 4.90 5.91 6.92
CA ALA A 146 5.49 4.67 6.40
C ALA A 146 7.00 4.60 6.68
N PHE A 147 7.71 5.70 6.44
CA PHE A 147 9.13 5.80 6.74
C PHE A 147 9.43 5.62 8.23
N ASN A 148 8.64 6.26 9.10
CA ASN A 148 8.82 6.17 10.55
C ASN A 148 8.51 4.76 11.05
N ALA A 149 7.47 4.10 10.52
CA ALA A 149 7.17 2.70 10.81
C ALA A 149 8.32 1.76 10.44
N TRP A 150 8.90 1.93 9.25
CA TRP A 150 10.08 1.18 8.83
C TRP A 150 11.29 1.46 9.72
N THR A 151 11.53 2.73 10.06
CA THR A 151 12.63 3.14 10.95
C THR A 151 12.50 2.52 12.34
N ALA A 152 11.29 2.50 12.90
CA ALA A 152 11.01 1.84 14.18
C ALA A 152 11.26 0.33 14.10
N PHE A 153 10.84 -0.33 13.02
CA PHE A 153 11.13 -1.75 12.82
C PHE A 153 12.63 -2.02 12.73
N LYS A 154 13.39 -1.22 11.98
CA LYS A 154 14.86 -1.35 11.86
C LYS A 154 15.60 -1.23 13.20
N ALA A 155 15.00 -0.58 14.20
CA ALA A 155 15.57 -0.48 15.53
C ALA A 155 15.39 -1.77 16.36
N THR A 156 14.56 -2.71 15.91
CA THR A 156 14.43 -4.05 16.52
C THR A 156 15.53 -5.00 16.02
N PRO A 157 15.90 -6.06 16.76
CA PRO A 157 16.87 -7.04 16.29
C PRO A 157 16.48 -7.69 14.94
N ALA A 158 15.21 -8.07 14.77
CA ALA A 158 14.73 -8.66 13.53
C ALA A 158 14.78 -7.68 12.36
N GLY A 159 14.39 -6.42 12.59
CA GLY A 159 14.43 -5.39 11.54
C GLY A 159 15.84 -4.92 11.19
N ALA A 160 16.78 -4.91 12.14
CA ALA A 160 18.19 -4.65 11.85
C ALA A 160 18.77 -5.75 10.93
N ALA A 161 18.47 -7.02 11.22
CA ALA A 161 18.88 -8.14 10.38
C ALA A 161 18.25 -8.05 8.98
N ALA A 162 16.96 -7.73 8.87
CA ALA A 162 16.29 -7.54 7.59
C ALA A 162 16.89 -6.37 6.78
N ALA A 163 17.10 -5.23 7.42
CA ALA A 163 17.63 -4.02 6.78
C ALA A 163 19.04 -4.21 6.21
N ALA A 164 19.87 -5.08 6.81
CA ALA A 164 21.20 -5.40 6.30
C ALA A 164 21.18 -6.16 4.96
N THR A 165 20.03 -6.70 4.56
CA THR A 165 19.88 -7.55 3.36
C THR A 165 19.16 -6.87 2.19
N VAL A 166 18.66 -5.65 2.37
CA VAL A 166 17.81 -4.98 1.39
C VAL A 166 18.27 -3.60 1.02
N GLN A 167 17.94 -3.22 -0.20
CA GLN A 167 17.96 -1.83 -0.64
C GLN A 167 16.72 -1.12 -0.13
N PHE A 168 16.88 0.12 0.31
CA PHE A 168 15.79 0.90 0.89
C PHE A 168 15.76 2.31 0.33
N HIS A 169 14.57 2.78 -0.04
CA HIS A 169 14.36 4.18 -0.38
C HIS A 169 13.05 4.73 0.21
N LYS A 170 13.09 5.99 0.63
CA LYS A 170 11.89 6.76 1.01
C LYS A 170 11.40 7.57 -0.18
N ALA A 171 10.13 7.44 -0.52
CA ALA A 171 9.46 8.28 -1.52
C ALA A 171 8.38 9.15 -0.85
N LEU A 172 8.04 10.28 -1.47
CA LEU A 172 6.88 11.08 -1.10
C LEU A 172 5.59 10.26 -1.23
N HIS A 173 4.61 10.57 -0.38
CA HIS A 173 3.29 9.93 -0.43
C HIS A 173 2.67 10.13 -1.82
N PRO A 174 1.97 9.13 -2.42
CA PRO A 174 1.59 9.20 -3.83
C PRO A 174 0.57 10.28 -4.15
N THR A 175 -0.08 10.86 -3.12
CA THR A 175 -1.06 11.95 -3.22
C THR A 175 -0.63 13.19 -2.44
N ALA A 176 0.69 13.38 -2.26
CA ALA A 176 1.23 14.58 -1.60
C ALA A 176 1.00 15.86 -2.42
N ASP A 177 0.85 15.71 -3.73
CA ASP A 177 0.52 16.74 -4.71
C ASP A 177 -0.96 17.13 -4.65
N LYS A 178 -1.34 17.91 -3.64
CA LYS A 178 -2.71 18.41 -3.52
C LYS A 178 -2.88 19.73 -4.29
N PRO A 179 -4.06 20.00 -4.89
CA PRO A 179 -4.38 21.34 -5.37
C PRO A 179 -4.15 22.37 -4.26
N ASN A 180 -3.39 23.44 -4.57
CA ASN A 180 -2.97 24.48 -3.62
C ASN A 180 -2.11 23.98 -2.43
N GLY A 181 -1.58 22.76 -2.52
CA GLY A 181 -0.63 22.22 -1.55
C GLY A 181 0.80 22.70 -1.80
N PRO A 182 1.73 22.45 -0.85
CA PRO A 182 3.12 22.89 -0.95
C PRO A 182 3.98 22.03 -1.89
N ILE A 183 3.44 20.92 -2.39
CA ILE A 183 4.12 19.97 -3.28
C ILE A 183 3.35 19.98 -4.59
N SER A 184 4.00 20.34 -5.70
CA SER A 184 3.41 20.19 -7.02
C SER A 184 3.50 18.74 -7.52
N ARG A 185 2.74 18.41 -8.57
CA ARG A 185 2.87 17.13 -9.29
C ARG A 185 4.31 16.89 -9.76
N LYS A 186 4.98 17.93 -10.28
CA LYS A 186 6.36 17.84 -10.72
C LYS A 186 7.31 17.54 -9.55
N ASP A 187 7.14 18.19 -8.40
CA ASP A 187 7.99 17.95 -7.22
C ASP A 187 7.86 16.50 -6.71
N LEU A 188 6.63 15.95 -6.72
CA LEU A 188 6.38 14.55 -6.41
C LEU A 188 7.14 13.62 -7.36
N LEU A 189 7.06 13.87 -8.67
CA LEU A 189 7.67 13.03 -9.69
C LEU A 189 9.20 13.16 -9.74
N ASP A 190 9.74 14.35 -9.51
CA ASP A 190 11.18 14.57 -9.33
C ASP A 190 11.70 13.78 -8.12
N ASN A 191 10.97 13.79 -7.00
CA ASN A 191 11.31 12.96 -5.84
C ASN A 191 11.28 11.46 -6.15
N TRP A 192 10.29 11.00 -6.91
CA TRP A 192 10.19 9.60 -7.32
C TRP A 192 11.30 9.22 -8.31
N ASN A 193 11.74 10.13 -9.18
CA ASN A 193 12.89 9.93 -10.06
C ASN A 193 14.18 9.70 -9.27
N VAL A 194 14.39 10.39 -8.16
CA VAL A 194 15.53 10.12 -7.26
C VAL A 194 15.46 8.69 -6.72
N ALA A 195 14.28 8.23 -6.30
CA ALA A 195 14.10 6.87 -5.83
C ALA A 195 14.37 5.82 -6.93
N LEU A 196 13.86 6.04 -8.14
CA LEU A 196 14.11 5.16 -9.28
C LEU A 196 15.62 5.09 -9.61
N GLN A 197 16.29 6.24 -9.67
CA GLN A 197 17.73 6.31 -9.96
C GLN A 197 18.57 5.57 -8.91
N ALA A 198 18.19 5.66 -7.63
CA ALA A 198 18.89 4.96 -6.55
C ALA A 198 18.66 3.44 -6.58
N LEU A 199 17.44 3.00 -6.89
CA LEU A 199 17.08 1.58 -6.81
C LEU A 199 17.44 0.78 -8.07
N HIS A 200 17.25 1.35 -9.26
CA HIS A 200 17.38 0.63 -10.52
C HIS A 200 18.73 -0.10 -10.73
N PRO A 201 19.90 0.45 -10.35
CA PRO A 201 21.18 -0.24 -10.52
C PRO A 201 21.34 -1.51 -9.67
N THR A 202 20.49 -1.69 -8.66
CA THR A 202 20.65 -2.72 -7.62
C THR A 202 19.63 -3.85 -7.71
N LEU A 203 18.69 -3.78 -8.67
CA LEU A 203 17.62 -4.75 -8.82
C LEU A 203 18.18 -6.09 -9.33
N ALA A 204 18.17 -7.11 -8.47
CA ALA A 204 18.68 -8.43 -8.83
C ALA A 204 17.64 -9.30 -9.55
N HIS A 205 16.39 -9.32 -9.07
CA HIS A 205 15.34 -10.20 -9.59
C HIS A 205 14.01 -9.47 -9.87
N PRO A 206 13.98 -8.48 -10.79
CA PRO A 206 12.72 -7.95 -11.29
C PRO A 206 11.95 -9.03 -12.04
N ASP A 207 10.62 -8.90 -12.16
CA ASP A 207 9.82 -9.82 -12.98
C ASP A 207 10.15 -9.64 -14.47
N VAL A 208 10.44 -8.40 -14.88
CA VAL A 208 10.85 -8.00 -16.22
C VAL A 208 11.97 -6.98 -16.09
N VAL A 209 13.08 -7.18 -16.81
CA VAL A 209 14.14 -6.17 -16.88
C VAL A 209 13.63 -4.98 -17.67
N MET A 210 13.57 -3.81 -17.02
CA MET A 210 13.13 -2.55 -17.62
C MET A 210 14.33 -1.61 -17.78
N PRO A 211 14.36 -0.74 -18.81
CA PRO A 211 15.25 0.40 -18.82
C PRO A 211 14.78 1.45 -17.82
N LEU A 212 15.71 2.21 -17.23
CA LEU A 212 15.37 3.34 -16.38
C LEU A 212 14.75 4.45 -17.23
N VAL A 213 13.44 4.65 -17.09
CA VAL A 213 12.70 5.75 -17.73
C VAL A 213 12.13 6.66 -16.65
N PRO A 214 12.74 7.84 -16.41
CA PRO A 214 12.24 8.83 -15.47
C PRO A 214 10.82 9.29 -15.82
N TYR A 215 10.07 9.69 -14.80
CA TYR A 215 8.84 10.47 -14.95
C TYR A 215 9.12 11.85 -15.55
N GLY A 216 8.13 12.37 -16.27
CA GLY A 216 8.08 13.77 -16.71
C GLY A 216 7.53 14.71 -15.63
N SER A 217 6.92 15.82 -16.05
CA SER A 217 6.27 16.79 -15.16
C SER A 217 4.86 16.40 -14.71
N ASP A 218 4.27 15.39 -15.35
CA ASP A 218 2.98 14.80 -14.99
C ASP A 218 3.00 13.29 -15.30
N PHE A 219 2.06 12.54 -14.72
CA PHE A 219 1.84 11.14 -15.04
C PHE A 219 1.29 10.99 -16.45
N THR A 220 1.91 10.13 -17.24
CA THR A 220 1.32 9.62 -18.48
C THR A 220 0.26 8.55 -18.17
N VAL A 221 -0.57 8.22 -19.16
CA VAL A 221 -1.58 7.14 -19.03
C VAL A 221 -0.92 5.79 -18.67
N ALA A 222 0.23 5.49 -19.27
CA ALA A 222 0.97 4.25 -19.00
C ALA A 222 1.55 4.17 -17.58
N GLU A 223 1.71 5.31 -16.90
CA GLU A 223 2.21 5.41 -15.53
C GLU A 223 1.10 5.35 -14.48
N LEU A 224 -0.15 5.23 -14.92
CA LEU A 224 -1.33 5.02 -14.10
C LEU A 224 -2.04 3.73 -14.51
N PRO A 225 -1.35 2.56 -14.48
CA PRO A 225 -1.98 1.31 -14.85
C PRO A 225 -3.17 0.99 -13.94
N GLU A 226 -4.07 0.15 -14.44
CA GLU A 226 -5.11 -0.46 -13.61
C GLU A 226 -4.47 -1.34 -12.52
N ILE A 227 -5.17 -1.54 -11.40
CA ILE A 227 -4.75 -2.52 -10.42
C ILE A 227 -4.89 -3.92 -11.05
N PRO A 228 -3.86 -4.78 -10.98
CA PRO A 228 -3.97 -6.12 -11.53
C PRO A 228 -5.05 -6.93 -10.82
N SER A 229 -5.91 -7.61 -11.58
CA SER A 229 -6.95 -8.50 -11.05
C SER A 229 -6.44 -9.54 -10.06
N ARG A 230 -5.25 -10.10 -10.32
CA ARG A 230 -4.51 -11.02 -9.42
C ARG A 230 -4.22 -10.49 -8.02
N ASP A 231 -4.42 -9.20 -7.77
CA ASP A 231 -4.23 -8.58 -6.47
C ASP A 231 -5.54 -8.33 -5.73
N LEU A 232 -6.69 -8.56 -6.38
CA LEU A 232 -8.03 -8.39 -5.82
C LEU A 232 -8.71 -9.75 -5.57
N PRO A 233 -9.68 -9.81 -4.63
CA PRO A 233 -10.45 -11.03 -4.39
C PRO A 233 -11.23 -11.50 -5.63
N PHE A 234 -11.66 -12.76 -5.61
CA PHE A 234 -12.51 -13.31 -6.66
C PHE A 234 -13.81 -12.51 -6.82
N GLY A 235 -14.29 -12.38 -8.06
CA GLY A 235 -15.56 -11.73 -8.36
C GLY A 235 -15.54 -10.20 -8.40
N PHE A 236 -14.37 -9.55 -8.22
CA PHE A 236 -14.26 -8.10 -8.38
C PHE A 236 -14.41 -7.68 -9.85
N PRO A 237 -15.33 -6.76 -10.18
CA PRO A 237 -15.52 -6.30 -11.54
C PRO A 237 -14.36 -5.39 -12.00
N ALA A 238 -14.06 -5.41 -13.30
CA ALA A 238 -12.93 -4.66 -13.86
C ALA A 238 -13.01 -3.14 -13.63
N TRP A 239 -14.21 -2.57 -13.52
CA TRP A 239 -14.36 -1.14 -13.27
C TRP A 239 -13.81 -0.72 -11.88
N MET A 240 -13.87 -1.60 -10.87
CA MET A 240 -13.34 -1.29 -9.54
C MET A 240 -11.81 -1.16 -9.50
N ARG A 241 -11.11 -1.64 -10.54
CA ARG A 241 -9.64 -1.64 -10.63
C ARG A 241 -9.06 -0.72 -11.69
N ASN A 242 -9.87 -0.17 -12.59
CA ASN A 242 -9.40 0.67 -13.72
C ASN A 242 -9.85 2.14 -13.66
N THR A 243 -10.83 2.48 -12.80
CA THR A 243 -11.24 3.87 -12.54
C THR A 243 -10.95 4.30 -11.10
N ASP A 244 -10.75 5.60 -10.93
CA ASP A 244 -10.60 6.21 -9.61
C ASP A 244 -11.95 6.77 -9.14
N PHE A 245 -12.07 7.02 -7.83
CA PHE A 245 -13.17 7.80 -7.23
C PHE A 245 -14.60 7.23 -7.33
N TRP A 246 -14.77 5.96 -7.69
CA TRP A 246 -16.06 5.27 -7.62
C TRP A 246 -16.57 5.03 -6.19
N ALA A 247 -15.70 5.16 -5.18
CA ALA A 247 -16.06 5.11 -3.77
C ALA A 247 -15.80 6.47 -3.09
N SER A 248 -16.80 6.97 -2.37
CA SER A 248 -16.72 8.24 -1.65
C SER A 248 -17.29 8.12 -0.22
N LEU A 249 -16.80 8.98 0.67
CA LEU A 249 -17.39 9.17 2.00
C LEU A 249 -18.46 10.26 1.89
N PRO A 250 -19.74 9.96 2.11
CA PRO A 250 -20.79 10.96 2.00
C PRO A 250 -20.64 12.02 3.10
N THR A 251 -20.80 13.29 2.72
CA THR A 251 -20.72 14.45 3.62
C THR A 251 -22.09 15.10 3.86
N ALA A 252 -23.15 14.58 3.23
CA ALA A 252 -24.45 15.22 3.20
C ALA A 252 -25.26 15.08 4.51
N THR A 253 -24.93 14.11 5.35
CA THR A 253 -25.62 13.90 6.64
C THR A 253 -24.61 13.96 7.78
N PRO A 254 -24.65 15.05 8.58
CA PRO A 254 -23.77 15.20 9.74
C PRO A 254 -23.84 13.99 10.66
N GLY A 255 -22.68 13.47 11.07
CA GLY A 255 -22.55 12.31 11.96
C GLY A 255 -22.47 10.95 11.25
N THR A 256 -22.57 10.90 9.91
CA THR A 256 -22.46 9.65 9.13
C THR A 256 -21.13 9.49 8.38
N GLU A 257 -20.23 10.47 8.47
CA GLU A 257 -18.98 10.58 7.71
C GLU A 257 -17.97 9.45 8.02
N ARG A 258 -18.22 8.71 9.10
CA ARG A 258 -17.44 7.53 9.53
C ARG A 258 -18.06 6.20 9.14
N ALA A 259 -19.39 6.15 8.99
CA ALA A 259 -20.15 4.91 8.93
C ALA A 259 -20.62 4.54 7.52
N ASN A 260 -20.59 5.48 6.57
CA ASN A 260 -21.10 5.26 5.22
C ASN A 260 -20.00 5.38 4.16
N ILE A 261 -20.10 4.55 3.12
CA ILE A 261 -19.37 4.66 1.85
C ILE A 261 -20.42 4.58 0.74
N SER A 262 -20.40 5.55 -0.17
CA SER A 262 -21.21 5.55 -1.39
C SER A 262 -20.41 4.96 -2.54
N ILE A 263 -21.05 4.11 -3.35
CA ILE A 263 -20.48 3.49 -4.55
C ILE A 263 -21.24 3.99 -5.78
N GLU A 264 -20.51 4.55 -6.74
CA GLU A 264 -21.01 4.96 -8.04
C GLU A 264 -20.34 4.12 -9.12
N VAL A 265 -21.12 3.31 -9.83
CA VAL A 265 -20.61 2.49 -10.94
C VAL A 265 -20.39 3.40 -12.15
N PRO A 266 -19.19 3.43 -12.75
CA PRO A 266 -18.88 4.26 -13.92
C PRO A 266 -19.69 3.90 -15.18
#